data_AF-A0A949H3A8-F1
#
_entry.id   AF-A0A949H3A8-F1
#
_cell.length_a   1.000
_cell.length_b   1.000
_cell.length_c   1.000
_cell.angle_alpha   90.00
_cell.angle_beta   90.00
_cell.angle_gamma   90.00
#
_symmetry.space_group_name_H-M   'P 1'
#
loop_
_entity.id
_entity.type
_entity.pdbx_description
1 polymer ?
#
loop_
_entity_poly.entity_id
_entity_poly.type
_entity_poly.pdbx_seq_one_letter_code
_entity_poly.pdbx_strand_id
1 'polypeptide(L)'
;MREPNSNTPDIETDRRPVISEEAIARAQEAVDRLSARFDDWMAEEVRRMSDAWFACQSAHGSDETLETLHRCAHDLKGLGPTCGYPLIGELGAEICRLTSPAVRRGDIVFKPDLVREHAEAVQIALASRIRSAEAPEGSAMLARLAARRTLSR
;
A
#
# COMPACT_ATOMS: atom_id res chain seq x y z
N MET A 1 24.14 56.78 54.34
CA MET A 1 22.78 56.64 53.77
C MET A 1 22.92 56.53 52.26
N ARG A 2 22.31 55.49 51.67
CA ARG A 2 22.18 55.11 50.24
C ARG A 2 23.24 54.17 49.68
N GLU A 3 22.88 52.90 49.64
CA GLU A 3 23.45 51.89 48.73
C GLU A 3 22.86 52.06 47.32
N PRO A 4 23.62 51.80 46.24
CA PRO A 4 23.06 51.71 44.91
C PRO A 4 22.52 50.29 44.66
N ASN A 5 21.23 50.22 44.36
CA ASN A 5 20.48 49.01 43.99
C ASN A 5 20.94 48.48 42.62
N SER A 6 21.52 47.28 42.58
CA SER A 6 21.77 46.52 41.35
C SER A 6 20.55 45.67 41.00
N ASN A 7 19.59 46.27 40.28
CA ASN A 7 18.48 45.54 39.71
C ASN A 7 18.83 45.12 38.28
N THR A 8 19.47 43.95 38.13
CA THR A 8 19.60 43.28 36.84
C THR A 8 18.34 42.43 36.62
N PRO A 9 17.61 42.57 35.50
CA PRO A 9 16.45 41.72 35.26
C PRO A 9 16.94 40.31 34.92
N ASP A 10 16.48 39.32 35.67
CA ASP A 10 16.61 37.91 35.31
C ASP A 10 15.87 37.69 33.99
N ILE A 11 16.62 37.62 32.88
CA ILE A 11 16.08 37.13 31.61
C ILE A 11 15.89 35.63 31.79
N GLU A 12 14.70 35.26 32.24
CA GLU A 12 14.22 33.89 32.28
C GLU A 12 14.26 33.33 30.85
N THR A 13 15.32 32.58 30.56
CA THR A 13 15.53 31.91 29.28
C THR A 13 14.30 31.06 28.98
N ASP A 14 13.57 31.48 27.95
CA ASP A 14 12.52 30.74 27.25
C ASP A 14 12.92 29.25 27.08
N ARG A 15 12.49 28.41 28.02
CA ARG A 15 12.70 26.95 28.01
C ARG A 15 11.71 26.30 27.05
N ARG A 16 11.74 26.71 25.77
CA ARG A 16 11.26 25.84 24.71
C ARG A 16 12.06 24.53 24.79
N PRO A 17 11.42 23.36 24.88
CA PRO A 17 12.15 22.10 25.01
C PRO A 17 13.01 21.93 23.76
N VAL A 18 14.33 22.05 23.93
CA VAL A 18 15.30 21.70 22.89
C VAL A 18 15.22 20.20 22.76
N ILE A 19 14.58 19.71 21.69
CA ILE A 19 14.58 18.28 21.37
C ILE A 19 16.05 17.89 21.15
N SER A 20 16.57 16.98 21.98
CA SER A 20 17.96 16.53 21.85
C SER A 20 18.13 15.69 20.58
N GLU A 21 19.33 15.71 20.01
CA GLU A 21 19.70 14.85 18.88
C GLU A 21 19.40 13.37 19.18
N GLU A 22 19.64 12.93 20.43
CA GLU A 22 19.31 11.59 20.90
C GLU A 22 17.80 11.29 20.89
N ALA A 23 16.96 12.29 21.17
CA ALA A 23 15.51 12.15 21.09
C ALA A 23 15.02 12.07 19.64
N ILE A 24 15.65 12.83 18.73
CA ILE A 24 15.40 12.74 17.28
C ILE A 24 15.81 11.36 16.75
N ALA A 25 17.01 10.89 17.10
CA ALA A 25 17.52 9.59 16.68
C ALA A 25 16.63 8.43 17.16
N ARG A 26 16.20 8.43 18.43
CA ARG A 26 15.26 7.41 18.96
C ARG A 26 13.90 7.46 18.26
N ALA A 27 13.42 8.65 17.89
CA ALA A 27 12.18 8.79 17.15
C ALA A 27 12.30 8.20 15.74
N GLN A 28 13.39 8.51 15.02
CA GLN A 28 13.66 7.96 13.69
C GLN A 28 13.76 6.43 13.73
N GLU A 29 14.50 5.86 14.67
CA GLU A 29 14.62 4.41 14.82
C GLU A 29 13.27 3.72 15.10
N ALA A 30 12.38 4.39 15.86
CA ALA A 30 11.03 3.89 16.08
C ALA A 30 10.16 3.94 14.82
N VAL A 31 10.29 4.99 14.00
CA VAL A 31 9.60 5.10 12.70
C VAL A 31 10.11 4.04 11.73
N ASP A 32 11.42 3.81 11.67
CA ASP A 32 12.03 2.82 10.78
C ASP A 32 11.57 1.40 11.12
N ARG A 33 11.55 1.05 12.41
CA ARG A 33 11.03 -0.24 12.88
C ARG A 33 9.54 -0.44 12.56
N LEU A 34 8.74 0.62 12.66
CA LEU A 34 7.32 0.55 12.27
C LEU A 34 7.18 0.35 10.76
N SER A 35 8.01 1.02 9.97
CA SER A 35 7.98 0.94 8.51
C SER A 35 8.40 -0.45 8.01
N ALA A 36 9.41 -1.08 8.62
CA ALA A 36 9.81 -2.45 8.32
C ALA A 36 8.64 -3.45 8.54
N ARG A 37 7.84 -3.24 9.58
CA ARG A 37 6.65 -4.06 9.84
C ARG A 37 5.59 -3.92 8.75
N PHE A 38 5.48 -2.75 8.11
CA PHE A 38 4.57 -2.56 6.99
C PHE A 38 5.05 -3.24 5.72
N ASP A 39 6.36 -3.24 5.46
CA ASP A 39 6.94 -3.97 4.33
C ASP A 39 6.71 -5.49 4.49
N ASP A 40 6.95 -6.05 5.68
CA ASP A 40 6.69 -7.47 5.97
C ASP A 40 5.21 -7.82 5.84
N TRP A 41 4.33 -6.97 6.37
CA TRP A 41 2.89 -7.17 6.27
C TRP A 41 2.44 -7.13 4.81
N MET A 42 2.88 -6.14 4.03
CA MET A 42 2.53 -6.06 2.61
C MET A 42 3.03 -7.26 1.81
N ALA A 43 4.22 -7.79 2.14
CA ALA A 43 4.71 -9.01 1.51
C ALA A 43 3.81 -10.22 1.77
N GLU A 44 3.34 -10.37 3.00
CA GLU A 44 2.41 -11.44 3.37
C GLU A 44 1.05 -11.28 2.67
N GLU A 45 0.49 -10.07 2.61
CA GLU A 45 -0.79 -9.83 1.93
C GLU A 45 -0.70 -10.06 0.42
N VAL A 46 0.41 -9.66 -0.21
CA VAL A 46 0.65 -9.95 -1.64
C VAL A 46 0.78 -11.46 -1.87
N ARG A 47 1.47 -12.18 -0.98
CA ARG A 47 1.57 -13.64 -1.03
C ARG A 47 0.20 -14.30 -0.91
N ARG A 48 -0.62 -13.90 0.07
CA ARG A 48 -2.00 -14.40 0.26
C ARG A 48 -2.88 -14.15 -0.97
N MET A 49 -2.78 -12.97 -1.59
CA MET A 49 -3.50 -12.66 -2.83
C MET A 49 -3.02 -13.56 -3.99
N SER A 50 -1.71 -13.78 -4.12
CA SER A 50 -1.15 -14.66 -5.16
C SER A 50 -1.64 -16.10 -5.01
N ASP A 51 -1.62 -16.64 -3.79
CA ASP A 51 -2.16 -17.98 -3.50
C ASP A 51 -3.65 -18.08 -3.83
N ALA A 52 -4.44 -17.05 -3.46
CA ALA A 52 -5.86 -16.99 -3.78
C ALA A 52 -6.11 -16.94 -5.30
N TRP A 53 -5.25 -16.23 -6.05
CA TRP A 53 -5.30 -16.22 -7.51
C TRP A 53 -5.01 -17.60 -8.10
N PHE A 54 -3.97 -18.30 -7.64
CA PHE A 54 -3.68 -19.65 -8.11
C PHE A 54 -4.82 -20.63 -7.82
N ALA A 55 -5.40 -20.59 -6.62
CA ALA A 55 -6.56 -21.39 -6.26
C ALA A 55 -7.76 -21.09 -7.18
N CYS A 56 -8.03 -19.80 -7.43
CA CYS A 56 -9.08 -19.34 -8.34
C CYS A 56 -8.83 -19.83 -9.78
N GLN A 57 -7.59 -19.79 -10.25
CA GLN A 57 -7.24 -20.28 -11.58
C GLN A 57 -7.45 -21.81 -11.69
N SER A 58 -6.97 -22.58 -10.72
CA SER A 58 -7.13 -24.04 -10.69
C SER A 58 -8.59 -24.48 -10.59
N ALA A 59 -9.44 -23.70 -9.92
CA ALA A 59 -10.88 -23.94 -9.81
C ALA A 59 -11.69 -23.32 -10.95
N HIS A 60 -11.05 -22.81 -12.01
CA HIS A 60 -11.70 -22.15 -13.14
C HIS A 60 -12.65 -21.00 -12.73
N GLY A 61 -12.33 -20.28 -11.66
CA GLY A 61 -13.12 -19.16 -11.16
C GLY A 61 -14.42 -19.57 -10.49
N SER A 62 -14.39 -20.61 -9.65
CA SER A 62 -15.54 -20.95 -8.79
C SER A 62 -15.93 -19.78 -7.88
N ASP A 63 -17.18 -19.71 -7.46
CA ASP A 63 -17.69 -18.62 -6.61
C ASP A 63 -16.89 -18.43 -5.33
N GLU A 64 -16.54 -19.52 -4.64
CA GLU A 64 -15.77 -19.50 -3.39
C GLU A 64 -14.35 -18.94 -3.59
N THR A 65 -13.69 -19.34 -4.68
CA THR A 65 -12.32 -18.90 -4.97
C THR A 65 -12.29 -17.46 -5.46
N LEU A 66 -13.28 -17.05 -6.26
CA LEU A 66 -13.48 -15.65 -6.66
C LEU A 66 -13.74 -14.75 -5.45
N GLU A 67 -14.59 -15.18 -4.52
CA GLU A 67 -14.84 -14.43 -3.29
C GLU A 67 -13.58 -14.30 -2.42
N THR A 68 -12.81 -15.38 -2.29
CA THR A 68 -11.56 -15.35 -1.54
C THR A 68 -10.55 -14.40 -2.16
N LEU A 69 -10.36 -14.48 -3.48
CA LEU A 69 -9.49 -13.55 -4.20
C LEU A 69 -9.97 -12.11 -4.10
N HIS A 70 -11.29 -11.87 -4.18
CA HIS A 70 -11.87 -10.54 -4.01
C HIS A 70 -11.54 -9.94 -2.64
N ARG A 71 -11.63 -10.74 -1.56
CA ARG A 71 -11.29 -10.29 -0.21
C ARG A 71 -9.79 -9.95 -0.09
N CYS A 72 -8.89 -10.80 -0.57
CA CYS A 72 -7.46 -10.49 -0.56
C CYS A 72 -7.13 -9.22 -1.36
N ALA A 73 -7.77 -9.03 -2.52
CA ALA A 73 -7.61 -7.80 -3.30
C ALA A 73 -8.17 -6.56 -2.58
N HIS A 74 -9.26 -6.71 -1.82
CA HIS A 74 -9.85 -5.65 -1.02
C HIS A 74 -8.92 -5.23 0.13
N ASP A 75 -8.28 -6.20 0.78
CA ASP A 75 -7.29 -5.92 1.83
C ASP A 75 -6.10 -5.14 1.24
N LEU A 76 -5.55 -5.56 0.09
CA LEU A 76 -4.48 -4.82 -0.59
C LEU A 76 -4.90 -3.40 -0.98
N LYS A 77 -6.14 -3.22 -1.47
CA LYS A 77 -6.70 -1.90 -1.79
C LYS A 77 -6.66 -0.96 -0.58
N GLY A 78 -7.02 -1.48 0.61
CA GLY A 78 -7.02 -0.69 1.84
C GLY A 78 -5.62 -0.49 2.42
N LEU A 79 -4.83 -1.56 2.50
CA LEU A 79 -3.53 -1.58 3.16
C LEU A 79 -2.44 -0.91 2.34
N GLY A 80 -2.49 -1.01 1.01
CA GLY A 80 -1.47 -0.45 0.10
C GLY A 80 -1.10 0.99 0.45
N PRO A 81 -2.03 1.96 0.40
CA PRO A 81 -1.74 3.35 0.76
C PRO A 81 -1.27 3.52 2.21
N THR A 82 -1.85 2.79 3.16
CA THR A 82 -1.48 2.86 4.59
C THR A 82 -0.06 2.36 4.86
N CYS A 83 0.41 1.37 4.10
CA CYS A 83 1.74 0.79 4.21
C CYS A 83 2.76 1.46 3.26
N GLY A 84 2.41 2.56 2.59
CA GLY A 84 3.33 3.27 1.69
C GLY A 84 3.49 2.64 0.30
N TYR A 85 2.53 1.81 -0.12
CA TYR A 85 2.44 1.19 -1.45
C TYR A 85 1.13 1.58 -2.17
N PRO A 86 0.88 2.87 -2.45
CA PRO A 86 -0.35 3.31 -3.13
C PRO A 86 -0.58 2.60 -4.47
N LEU A 87 0.47 2.28 -5.25
CA LEU A 87 0.35 1.54 -6.50
C LEU A 87 -0.26 0.14 -6.31
N ILE A 88 0.14 -0.58 -5.25
CA ILE A 88 -0.45 -1.90 -4.93
C ILE A 88 -1.93 -1.73 -4.56
N GLY A 89 -2.28 -0.64 -3.88
CA GLY A 89 -3.67 -0.30 -3.59
C GLY A 89 -4.52 -0.13 -4.85
N GLU A 90 -4.00 0.61 -5.84
CA GLU A 90 -4.66 0.81 -7.13
C GLU A 90 -4.84 -0.49 -7.92
N LEU A 91 -3.80 -1.34 -7.96
CA LEU A 91 -3.86 -2.64 -8.60
C LEU A 91 -4.87 -3.57 -7.89
N GLY A 92 -4.91 -3.56 -6.55
CA GLY A 92 -5.90 -4.29 -5.75
C GLY A 92 -7.33 -3.86 -6.05
N ALA A 93 -7.56 -2.55 -6.26
CA ALA A 93 -8.86 -2.03 -6.68
C ALA A 93 -9.31 -2.56 -8.05
N GLU A 94 -8.40 -2.68 -9.02
CA GLU A 94 -8.70 -3.26 -10.33
C GLU A 94 -9.02 -4.76 -10.23
N ILE A 95 -8.28 -5.52 -9.41
CA ILE A 95 -8.60 -6.93 -9.15
C ILE A 95 -9.99 -7.04 -8.52
N CYS A 96 -10.33 -6.21 -7.53
CA CYS A 96 -11.67 -6.19 -6.92
C CYS A 96 -12.78 -6.00 -7.96
N ARG A 97 -12.57 -5.13 -8.94
CA ARG A 97 -13.54 -4.89 -10.02
C ARG A 97 -13.70 -6.14 -10.90
N LEU A 98 -12.59 -6.82 -11.22
CA LEU A 98 -12.56 -8.03 -12.03
C LEU A 98 -13.08 -9.28 -11.32
N THR A 99 -13.17 -9.26 -9.99
CA THR A 99 -13.69 -10.34 -9.14
C THR A 99 -14.96 -9.95 -8.38
N SER A 100 -15.61 -8.87 -8.82
CA SER A 100 -16.75 -8.28 -8.12
C SER A 100 -17.93 -9.26 -7.96
N PRO A 101 -18.87 -9.00 -7.03
CA PRO A 101 -20.08 -9.82 -6.90
C PRO A 101 -20.89 -9.97 -8.19
N ALA A 102 -20.84 -8.97 -9.09
CA ALA A 102 -21.47 -9.05 -10.41
C ALA A 102 -20.85 -10.14 -11.29
N VAL A 103 -19.55 -10.40 -11.16
CA VAL A 103 -18.87 -11.50 -11.87
C VAL A 103 -19.35 -12.85 -11.33
N ARG A 104 -19.42 -13.02 -10.01
CA ARG A 104 -19.90 -14.28 -9.40
C ARG A 104 -21.36 -14.58 -9.73
N ARG A 105 -22.22 -13.56 -9.78
CA ARG A 105 -23.62 -13.71 -10.21
C ARG A 105 -23.78 -13.99 -11.71
N GLY A 106 -22.71 -13.87 -12.50
CA GLY A 106 -22.74 -14.02 -13.96
C GLY A 106 -23.23 -12.78 -14.72
N ASP A 107 -23.43 -11.65 -14.04
CA ASP A 107 -23.81 -10.37 -14.68
C ASP A 107 -22.68 -9.82 -15.57
N ILE A 108 -21.43 -10.16 -15.24
CA ILE A 108 -20.21 -9.76 -15.96
C ILE A 108 -19.36 -11.01 -16.21
N VAL A 109 -18.87 -11.15 -17.45
CA VAL A 109 -17.97 -12.26 -17.81
C VAL A 109 -16.66 -12.18 -17.02
N PHE A 110 -16.29 -13.28 -16.36
CA PHE A 110 -15.01 -13.42 -15.70
C PHE A 110 -13.86 -13.40 -16.71
N LYS A 111 -12.81 -12.59 -16.43
CA LYS A 111 -11.66 -12.39 -17.32
C LYS A 111 -10.37 -12.83 -16.62
N PRO A 112 -10.07 -14.14 -16.57
CA PRO A 112 -8.93 -14.66 -15.81
C PRO A 112 -7.58 -14.09 -16.27
N ASP A 113 -7.40 -13.85 -17.57
CA ASP A 113 -6.14 -13.27 -18.08
C ASP A 113 -5.87 -11.86 -17.57
N LEU A 114 -6.92 -11.04 -17.44
CA LEU A 114 -6.76 -9.70 -16.87
C LEU A 114 -6.42 -9.80 -15.39
N VAL A 115 -7.10 -10.68 -14.64
CA VAL A 115 -6.79 -10.89 -13.22
C VAL A 115 -5.34 -11.35 -13.02
N ARG A 116 -4.87 -12.29 -13.85
CA ARG A 116 -3.48 -12.76 -13.86
C ARG A 116 -2.50 -11.59 -14.03
N GLU A 117 -2.71 -10.76 -15.05
CA GLU A 117 -1.81 -9.63 -15.35
C GLU A 117 -1.76 -8.61 -14.22
N HIS A 118 -2.89 -8.34 -13.56
CA HIS A 118 -2.93 -7.48 -12.39
C HIS A 118 -2.24 -8.13 -11.17
N ALA A 119 -2.42 -9.43 -10.94
CA ALA A 119 -1.76 -10.15 -9.85
C ALA A 119 -0.23 -10.22 -10.04
N GLU A 120 0.23 -10.45 -11.27
CA GLU A 120 1.65 -10.37 -11.65
C GLU A 120 2.20 -8.95 -11.44
N ALA A 121 1.44 -7.93 -11.84
CA ALA A 121 1.82 -6.53 -11.63
C ALA A 121 1.97 -6.17 -10.15
N VAL A 122 1.10 -6.69 -9.26
CA VAL A 122 1.24 -6.51 -7.81
C VAL A 122 2.55 -7.11 -7.30
N GLN A 123 2.88 -8.33 -7.73
CA GLN A 123 4.12 -9.00 -7.33
C GLN A 123 5.36 -8.23 -7.82
N ILE A 124 5.34 -7.75 -9.07
CA ILE A 124 6.43 -6.93 -9.63
C ILE A 124 6.55 -5.61 -8.88
N ALA A 125 5.45 -4.91 -8.60
CA ALA A 125 5.47 -3.65 -7.87
C ALA A 125 6.10 -3.82 -6.48
N LEU A 126 5.77 -4.90 -5.77
CA LEU A 126 6.39 -5.21 -4.48
C LEU A 126 7.88 -5.54 -4.64
N ALA A 127 8.23 -6.49 -5.52
CA ALA A 127 9.61 -6.98 -5.69
C ALA A 127 10.57 -5.89 -6.18
N SER A 128 10.11 -5.03 -7.09
CA SER A 128 10.86 -3.89 -7.63
C SER A 128 10.70 -2.62 -6.78
N ARG A 129 9.98 -2.68 -5.64
CA ARG A 129 9.71 -1.56 -4.74
C ARG A 129 9.12 -0.32 -5.45
N ILE A 130 8.27 -0.54 -6.45
CA ILE A 130 7.55 0.52 -7.15
C ILE A 130 6.39 0.94 -6.26
N ARG A 131 6.57 2.03 -5.52
CA ARG A 131 5.61 2.45 -4.48
C ARG A 131 4.39 3.16 -5.06
N SER A 132 4.56 4.04 -6.05
CA SER A 132 3.50 4.92 -6.56
C SER A 132 3.46 5.00 -8.09
N ALA A 133 2.32 5.47 -8.61
CA ALA A 133 2.13 5.80 -10.02
C ALA A 133 2.85 7.09 -10.45
N GLU A 134 3.38 7.87 -9.52
CA GLU A 134 4.17 9.07 -9.83
C GLU A 134 5.55 8.71 -10.40
N ALA A 135 6.04 7.51 -10.08
CA ALA A 135 7.23 6.95 -10.72
C ALA A 135 6.93 6.59 -12.19
N PRO A 136 7.88 6.82 -13.12
CA PRO A 136 7.73 6.45 -14.53
C PRO A 136 7.35 4.97 -14.73
N GLU A 137 7.94 4.07 -13.94
CA GLU A 137 7.66 2.63 -14.00
C GLU A 137 6.23 2.31 -13.55
N GLY A 138 5.76 2.97 -12.49
CA GLY A 138 4.41 2.79 -11.96
C GLY A 138 3.33 3.28 -12.92
N SER A 139 3.48 4.51 -13.44
CA SER A 139 2.56 5.05 -14.45
C SER A 139 2.53 4.21 -15.73
N ALA A 140 3.70 3.78 -16.23
CA ALA A 140 3.79 2.92 -17.41
C ALA A 140 3.10 1.56 -17.20
N MET A 141 3.25 0.97 -16.01
CA MET A 141 2.59 -0.27 -15.63
C MET A 141 1.06 -0.13 -15.67
N LEU A 142 0.52 0.91 -15.03
CA LEU A 142 -0.92 1.16 -15.01
C LEU A 142 -1.47 1.45 -16.41
N ALA A 143 -0.77 2.26 -17.20
CA ALA A 143 -1.16 2.58 -18.57
C ALA A 143 -1.24 1.31 -19.45
N ARG A 144 -0.25 0.40 -19.33
CA ARG A 144 -0.24 -0.87 -20.06
C ARG A 144 -1.45 -1.75 -19.69
N LEU A 145 -1.75 -1.88 -18.40
CA LEU A 145 -2.89 -2.68 -17.92
C LEU A 145 -4.23 -2.06 -18.32
N ALA A 146 -4.34 -0.73 -18.26
CA ALA A 146 -5.52 0.00 -18.71
C ALA A 146 -5.79 -0.21 -20.21
N ALA A 147 -4.74 -0.21 -21.04
CA ALA A 147 -4.85 -0.49 -22.48
C ALA A 147 -5.35 -1.93 -22.74
N ARG A 148 -4.82 -2.93 -22.01
CA ARG A 148 -5.28 -4.33 -22.11
C ARG A 148 -6.77 -4.45 -21.82
N ARG A 149 -7.25 -3.78 -20.79
CA ARG A 149 -8.67 -3.78 -20.42
C ARG A 149 -9.59 -3.25 -21.54
N THR A 150 -9.15 -2.23 -22.28
CA THR A 150 -9.93 -1.66 -23.39
C THR A 150 -10.00 -2.61 -24.58
N LEU A 151 -8.91 -3.34 -24.86
CA LEU A 151 -8.84 -4.32 -25.94
C LEU A 151 -9.64 -5.60 -25.66
N SER A 152 -9.82 -5.95 -24.38
CA SER A 152 -10.60 -7.11 -23.96
C SER A 152 -12.09 -6.82 -23.76
N ARG A 153 -12.65 -5.73 -24.32
CA ARG A 153 -14.08 -5.39 -24.23
C ARG A 153 -14.93 -6.17 -25.23
#